data_AF-A0A1Q9SXN3-F1
#
_entry.id   AF-A0A1Q9SXN3-F1
#
_cell.length_a   1.000
_cell.length_b   1.000
_cell.length_c   1.000
_cell.angle_alpha   90.00
_cell.angle_beta   90.00
_cell.angle_gamma   90.00
#
_symmetry.space_group_name_H-M   'P 1'
#
loop_
_entity.id
_entity.type
_entity.pdbx_description
1 polymer ?
#
loop_
_entity_poly.entity_id
_entity_poly.type
_entity_poly.pdbx_seq_one_letter_code
_entity_poly.pdbx_strand_id
1 'polypeptide(L)'
;MIRVLGPTVRALLLVLAVLLPSAWPAGLARPDLVLLVVAAAALLHRPQVGLLVGLVGGWLVDLVPPGGEPLGASALGYAAVGLGLGWVRRALVISPLLPWAATALAAALVLGVRGVGAAAGLGRALPGELVWSWVVTMLVAVLALPVLMSLERWMTARGWA
;
A
#
# COMPACT_ATOMS: atom_id res chain seq x y z
N MET A 1 -7.54 18.70 19.42
CA MET A 1 -6.23 18.54 18.74
C MET A 1 -5.78 17.09 18.56
N ILE A 2 -6.07 16.18 19.49
CA ILE A 2 -5.54 14.80 19.49
C ILE A 2 -6.00 13.95 18.27
N ARG A 3 -7.19 14.18 17.73
CA ARG A 3 -7.75 13.42 16.58
C ARG A 3 -7.08 13.68 15.23
N VAL A 4 -6.29 14.74 15.09
CA VAL A 4 -5.67 15.10 13.80
C VAL A 4 -4.33 14.37 13.62
N LEU A 5 -3.69 13.95 14.71
CA LEU A 5 -2.37 13.32 14.70
C LEU A 5 -2.33 12.01 13.91
N GLY A 6 -3.33 11.13 14.05
CA GLY A 6 -3.39 9.87 13.31
C GLY A 6 -3.42 10.07 11.79
N PRO A 7 -4.37 10.87 11.25
CA PRO A 7 -4.38 11.24 9.84
C PRO A 7 -3.08 11.90 9.36
N THR A 8 -2.48 12.79 10.16
CA THR A 8 -1.22 13.45 9.79
C THR A 8 -0.07 12.45 9.71
N VAL A 9 0.05 11.51 10.67
CA VAL A 9 1.09 10.47 10.63
C VAL A 9 0.89 9.56 9.41
N ARG A 10 -0.34 9.17 9.09
CA ARG A 10 -0.62 8.37 7.87
C ARG A 10 -0.26 9.13 6.60
N ALA A 11 -0.59 10.42 6.53
CA ALA A 11 -0.19 11.25 5.40
C ALA A 11 1.33 11.33 5.26
N LEU A 12 2.06 11.54 6.36
CA LEU A 12 3.53 11.54 6.37
C LEU A 12 4.11 10.19 5.94
N LEU A 13 3.56 9.08 6.45
CA LEU A 13 3.97 7.74 6.05
C LEU A 13 3.72 7.48 4.55
N LEU A 14 2.59 7.93 4.01
CA LEU A 14 2.31 7.80 2.57
C LEU A 14 3.27 8.64 1.73
N VAL A 15 3.57 9.88 2.13
CA VAL A 15 4.56 10.72 1.45
C VAL A 15 5.92 10.06 1.46
N LEU A 16 6.39 9.57 2.61
CA LEU A 16 7.65 8.82 2.71
C LEU A 16 7.62 7.54 1.86
N ALA A 17 6.50 6.82 1.87
CA ALA A 17 6.34 5.58 1.11
C ALA A 17 6.40 5.79 -0.40
N VAL A 18 5.95 6.94 -0.91
CA VAL A 18 6.07 7.29 -2.34
C VAL A 18 7.47 7.81 -2.67
N LEU A 19 8.10 8.57 -1.77
CA LEU A 19 9.39 9.20 -2.04
C LEU A 19 10.59 8.26 -1.84
N LEU A 20 10.56 7.37 -0.86
CA LEU A 20 11.71 6.47 -0.59
C LEU A 20 12.07 5.58 -1.78
N PRO A 21 11.10 4.98 -2.52
CA PRO A 21 11.42 4.22 -3.72
C PRO A 21 12.00 5.07 -4.86
N SER A 22 11.83 6.39 -4.84
CA SER A 22 12.45 7.28 -5.85
C SER A 22 13.97 7.44 -5.66
N ALA A 23 14.46 7.24 -4.43
CA ALA A 23 15.89 7.19 -4.12
C ALA A 23 16.49 5.78 -4.32
N TRP A 24 15.70 4.83 -4.78
CA TRP A 24 16.13 3.44 -4.96
C TRP A 24 17.09 3.31 -6.14
N PRO A 25 18.16 2.50 -6.04
CA PRO A 25 19.14 2.36 -7.12
C PRO A 25 18.47 1.96 -8.45
N ALA A 26 18.89 2.62 -9.53
CA ALA A 26 18.44 2.29 -10.87
C ALA A 26 18.79 0.83 -11.22
N GLY A 27 17.87 0.12 -11.87
CA GLY A 27 18.03 -1.29 -12.25
C GLY A 27 17.60 -2.31 -11.21
N LEU A 28 17.22 -1.90 -9.99
CA LEU A 28 16.59 -2.77 -9.00
C LEU A 28 15.07 -2.59 -9.01
N ALA A 29 14.31 -3.67 -8.77
CA ALA A 29 12.87 -3.52 -8.56
C ALA A 29 12.60 -2.73 -7.29
N ARG A 30 11.57 -1.89 -7.39
CA ARG A 30 11.18 -0.97 -6.32
C ARG A 30 10.11 -1.64 -5.47
N PRO A 31 10.28 -1.66 -4.13
CA PRO A 31 9.22 -2.12 -3.24
C PRO A 31 8.03 -1.15 -3.29
N ASP A 32 6.82 -1.70 -3.25
CA ASP A 32 5.60 -0.93 -3.09
C ASP A 32 5.36 -0.65 -1.59
N LEU A 33 5.98 0.42 -1.09
CA LEU A 33 5.83 0.82 0.31
C LEU A 33 4.46 1.42 0.60
N VAL A 34 3.80 2.02 -0.41
CA VAL A 34 2.47 2.61 -0.27
C VAL A 34 1.47 1.53 0.10
N LEU A 35 1.52 0.40 -0.60
CA LEU A 35 0.72 -0.76 -0.27
C LEU A 35 0.87 -1.21 1.18
N LEU A 36 2.09 -1.19 1.71
CA LEU A 36 2.34 -1.64 3.09
C LEU A 36 1.70 -0.71 4.12
N VAL A 37 1.70 0.60 3.86
CA VAL A 37 0.99 1.60 4.68
C VAL A 37 -0.52 1.39 4.58
N VAL A 38 -1.05 1.23 3.37
CA VAL A 38 -2.47 0.93 3.12
C VAL A 38 -2.89 -0.35 3.84
N ALA A 39 -2.09 -1.42 3.74
CA ALA A 39 -2.36 -2.70 4.36
C ALA A 39 -2.37 -2.60 5.89
N ALA A 40 -1.37 -1.96 6.49
CA ALA A 40 -1.31 -1.78 7.94
C ALA A 40 -2.53 -1.02 8.47
N ALA A 41 -2.92 0.07 7.80
CA ALA A 41 -4.11 0.84 8.18
C ALA A 41 -5.39 0.03 8.00
N ALA A 42 -5.58 -0.60 6.84
CA ALA A 42 -6.78 -1.35 6.48
C ALA A 42 -7.01 -2.58 7.37
N LEU A 43 -5.95 -3.33 7.68
CA LEU A 43 -6.03 -4.55 8.49
C LEU A 43 -6.35 -4.26 9.97
N LEU A 44 -6.16 -3.02 10.44
CA LEU A 44 -6.40 -2.63 11.83
C LEU A 44 -7.64 -1.76 12.02
N HIS A 45 -8.11 -1.08 10.98
CA HIS A 45 -9.23 -0.13 11.06
C HIS A 45 -10.43 -0.59 10.25
N ARG A 46 -11.52 0.20 10.28
CA ARG A 46 -12.73 -0.05 9.48
C ARG A 46 -12.41 0.00 7.98
N PRO A 47 -13.17 -0.70 7.11
CA PRO A 47 -12.92 -0.72 5.66
C PRO A 47 -12.83 0.67 5.02
N GLN A 48 -13.61 1.63 5.54
CA GLN A 48 -13.61 3.03 5.11
C GLN A 48 -12.24 3.69 5.27
N VAL A 49 -11.49 3.37 6.33
CA VAL A 49 -10.14 3.93 6.55
C VAL A 49 -9.18 3.36 5.51
N GLY A 50 -9.23 2.05 5.26
CA GLY A 50 -8.42 1.41 4.22
C GLY A 50 -8.70 1.99 2.82
N LEU A 51 -9.98 2.22 2.50
CA LEU A 51 -10.38 2.89 1.25
C LEU A 51 -9.78 4.29 1.12
N LEU A 52 -9.89 5.12 2.16
CA LEU A 52 -9.40 6.50 2.13
C LEU A 52 -7.87 6.56 2.08
N VAL A 53 -7.18 5.75 2.90
CA VAL A 53 -5.71 5.68 2.89
C VAL A 53 -5.21 5.15 1.55
N GLY A 54 -5.89 4.16 0.97
CA GLY A 54 -5.62 3.65 -0.37
C GLY A 54 -5.80 4.72 -1.45
N LEU A 55 -6.92 5.44 -1.43
CA LEU A 55 -7.20 6.51 -2.39
C LEU A 55 -6.13 7.61 -2.37
N VAL A 56 -5.81 8.11 -1.17
CA VAL A 56 -4.78 9.15 -1.00
C VAL A 56 -3.41 8.62 -1.42
N GLY A 57 -3.05 7.41 -1.01
CA GLY A 57 -1.79 6.77 -1.39
C GLY A 57 -1.65 6.61 -2.89
N GLY A 58 -2.69 6.13 -3.57
CA GLY A 58 -2.65 5.95 -5.02
C GLY A 58 -2.65 7.27 -5.79
N TRP A 59 -3.30 8.33 -5.29
CA TRP A 59 -3.13 9.67 -5.86
C TRP A 59 -1.69 10.19 -5.73
N LEU A 60 -1.04 9.97 -4.58
CA LEU A 60 0.37 10.35 -4.43
C LEU A 60 1.26 9.57 -5.40
N VAL A 61 0.97 8.29 -5.64
CA VAL A 61 1.66 7.49 -6.68
C VAL A 61 1.44 8.08 -8.07
N ASP A 62 0.21 8.46 -8.41
CA ASP A 62 -0.09 9.07 -9.71
C ASP A 62 0.61 10.43 -9.92
N LEU A 63 0.86 11.18 -8.83
CA LEU A 63 1.50 12.50 -8.86
C LEU A 63 3.04 12.45 -8.91
N VAL A 64 3.67 11.41 -8.36
CA VAL A 64 5.13 11.34 -8.27
C VAL A 64 5.73 10.67 -9.52
N PRO A 65 6.72 11.30 -10.19
CA PRO A 65 7.36 10.72 -11.37
C PRO A 65 7.92 9.31 -11.12
N PRO A 66 7.77 8.37 -12.09
CA PRO A 66 7.31 8.58 -13.46
C PRO A 66 5.80 8.35 -13.59
N GLY A 67 4.98 9.41 -13.46
CA GLY A 67 3.51 9.35 -13.55
C GLY A 67 3.01 9.04 -14.96
N GLY A 68 3.18 7.78 -15.39
CA GLY A 68 2.84 7.31 -16.73
C GLY A 68 1.50 6.60 -16.85
N GLU A 69 0.80 6.36 -15.73
CA GLU A 69 -0.56 5.81 -15.73
C GLU A 69 -1.59 6.95 -15.77
N PRO A 70 -2.83 6.69 -16.26
CA PRO A 70 -3.90 7.67 -16.17
C PRO A 70 -4.13 8.09 -14.72
N LEU A 71 -4.19 9.40 -14.48
CA LEU A 71 -4.53 9.97 -13.17
C LEU A 71 -5.78 9.27 -12.60
N GLY A 72 -5.63 8.65 -11.44
CA GLY A 72 -6.70 7.93 -10.74
C GLY A 72 -6.66 6.41 -10.89
N ALA A 73 -5.86 5.84 -11.79
CA ALA A 73 -5.75 4.38 -11.94
C ALA A 73 -5.14 3.74 -10.69
N SER A 74 -4.01 4.26 -10.19
CA SER A 74 -3.44 3.80 -8.93
C SER A 74 -4.36 4.16 -7.77
N ALA A 75 -4.94 5.36 -7.75
CA ALA A 75 -5.89 5.76 -6.69
C ALA A 75 -7.04 4.77 -6.49
N LEU A 76 -7.70 4.35 -7.57
CA LEU A 76 -8.76 3.36 -7.52
C LEU A 76 -8.25 1.96 -7.16
N GLY A 77 -7.09 1.56 -7.68
CA GLY A 77 -6.46 0.27 -7.36
C GLY A 77 -6.15 0.12 -5.87
N TYR A 78 -5.46 1.10 -5.29
CA TYR A 78 -5.15 1.10 -3.86
C TYR A 78 -6.41 1.28 -2.99
N ALA A 79 -7.39 2.07 -3.41
CA ALA A 79 -8.66 2.21 -2.69
C ALA A 79 -9.43 0.88 -2.63
N ALA A 80 -9.53 0.15 -3.74
CA ALA A 80 -10.19 -1.15 -3.81
C ALA A 80 -9.50 -2.18 -2.93
N VAL A 81 -8.16 -2.25 -3.01
CA VAL A 81 -7.35 -3.15 -2.19
C VAL A 81 -7.45 -2.80 -0.71
N GLY A 82 -7.34 -1.51 -0.35
CA GLY A 82 -7.49 -1.04 1.02
C GLY A 82 -8.87 -1.34 1.61
N LEU A 83 -9.93 -1.17 0.83
CA LEU A 83 -11.27 -1.60 1.21
C LEU A 83 -11.32 -3.12 1.45
N GLY A 84 -10.84 -3.91 0.50
CA GLY A 84 -10.81 -5.38 0.58
C GLY A 84 -10.08 -5.91 1.82
N LEU A 85 -8.88 -5.38 2.10
CA LEU A 85 -8.11 -5.74 3.30
C LEU A 85 -8.88 -5.39 4.59
N GLY A 86 -9.59 -4.26 4.60
CA GLY A 86 -10.43 -3.88 5.73
C GLY A 86 -11.65 -4.78 5.95
N TRP A 87 -12.18 -5.41 4.91
CA TRP A 87 -13.22 -6.44 5.03
C TRP A 87 -12.67 -7.75 5.60
N VAL A 88 -11.50 -8.18 5.11
CA VAL A 88 -10.86 -9.44 5.53
C VAL A 88 -10.23 -9.33 6.94
N ARG A 89 -10.11 -8.12 7.51
CA ARG A 89 -9.68 -7.87 8.90
C ARG A 89 -10.20 -8.88 9.93
N ARG A 90 -11.49 -9.25 9.87
CA ARG A 90 -12.11 -10.16 10.84
C ARG A 90 -11.52 -11.57 10.77
N ALA A 91 -11.08 -12.00 9.60
CA ALA A 91 -10.43 -13.29 9.40
C ALA A 91 -8.99 -13.33 9.97
N LEU A 92 -8.35 -12.18 10.20
CA LEU A 92 -6.97 -12.11 10.71
C LEU A 92 -6.80 -12.72 12.11
N VAL A 93 -7.89 -12.86 12.87
CA VAL A 93 -7.88 -13.49 14.21
C VAL A 93 -7.60 -15.00 14.11
N ILE A 94 -7.82 -15.60 12.93
CA ILE A 94 -7.73 -17.04 12.70
C ILE A 94 -6.27 -17.50 12.59
N SER A 95 -5.38 -16.68 12.02
CA SER A 95 -3.99 -17.06 11.81
C SER A 95 -3.05 -15.85 11.86
N PRO A 96 -1.89 -15.97 12.54
CA PRO A 96 -0.89 -14.91 12.54
C PRO A 96 -0.32 -14.66 11.15
N LEU A 97 -0.37 -15.64 10.23
CA LEU A 97 0.21 -15.53 8.88
C LEU A 97 -0.68 -14.76 7.89
N LEU A 98 -1.97 -14.60 8.22
CA LEU A 98 -2.97 -14.03 7.32
C LEU A 98 -2.69 -12.58 6.87
N PRO A 99 -2.14 -11.68 7.72
CA PRO A 99 -1.75 -10.34 7.28
C PRO A 99 -0.77 -10.33 6.11
N TRP A 100 0.25 -11.19 6.13
CA TRP A 100 1.22 -11.27 5.03
C TRP A 100 0.60 -11.89 3.78
N ALA A 101 -0.21 -12.94 3.93
CA ALA A 101 -0.92 -13.54 2.79
C ALA A 101 -1.89 -12.56 2.11
N ALA A 102 -2.66 -11.81 2.91
CA ALA A 102 -3.58 -10.79 2.41
C ALA A 102 -2.80 -9.64 1.71
N THR A 103 -1.67 -9.23 2.30
CA THR A 103 -0.80 -8.20 1.69
C THR A 103 -0.16 -8.70 0.39
N ALA A 104 0.22 -9.97 0.31
CA ALA A 104 0.77 -10.57 -0.91
C ALA A 104 -0.25 -10.60 -2.05
N LEU A 105 -1.50 -10.97 -1.74
CA LEU A 105 -2.61 -10.94 -2.69
C LEU A 105 -2.90 -9.51 -3.14
N ALA A 106 -2.97 -8.58 -2.18
CA ALA A 106 -3.14 -7.16 -2.44
C ALA A 106 -2.05 -6.59 -3.38
N ALA A 107 -0.78 -6.96 -3.16
CA ALA A 107 0.33 -6.58 -4.01
C ALA A 107 0.18 -7.13 -5.43
N ALA A 108 -0.19 -8.40 -5.56
CA ALA A 108 -0.43 -9.03 -6.84
C ALA A 108 -1.58 -8.35 -7.60
N LEU A 109 -2.64 -7.91 -6.91
CA LEU A 109 -3.76 -7.19 -7.52
C LEU A 109 -3.34 -5.80 -8.03
N VAL A 110 -2.62 -5.02 -7.23
CA VAL A 110 -2.12 -3.69 -7.67
C VAL A 110 -1.20 -3.84 -8.88
N LEU A 111 -0.24 -4.76 -8.83
CA LEU A 111 0.66 -5.04 -9.96
C LEU A 111 -0.07 -5.61 -11.17
N GLY A 112 -1.14 -6.38 -10.96
CA GLY A 112 -2.01 -6.89 -12.02
C GLY A 112 -2.73 -5.76 -12.75
N VAL A 113 -3.24 -4.76 -12.03
CA VAL A 113 -3.83 -3.55 -12.64
C VAL A 113 -2.79 -2.83 -13.51
N ARG A 114 -1.56 -2.65 -13.01
CA ARG A 114 -0.46 -2.06 -13.80
C ARG A 114 -0.12 -2.88 -15.04
N GLY A 115 -0.05 -4.20 -14.90
CA GLY A 115 0.23 -5.12 -16.01
C GLY A 115 -0.84 -5.07 -17.09
N VAL A 116 -2.13 -5.03 -16.71
CA VAL A 116 -3.24 -4.87 -17.64
C VAL A 116 -3.22 -3.50 -18.32
N GLY A 117 -2.92 -2.43 -17.57
CA GLY A 117 -2.73 -1.09 -18.11
C GLY A 117 -1.63 -1.04 -19.17
N ALA A 118 -0.46 -1.60 -18.86
CA ALA A 118 0.66 -1.68 -19.80
C ALA A 118 0.32 -2.52 -21.05
N ALA A 119 -0.40 -3.64 -20.89
CA ALA A 119 -0.87 -4.45 -22.02
C ALA A 119 -1.89 -3.70 -22.90
N ALA A 120 -2.66 -2.78 -22.30
CA ALA A 120 -3.57 -1.88 -23.02
C ALA A 120 -2.85 -0.66 -23.64
N GLY A 121 -1.52 -0.58 -23.56
CA GLY A 121 -0.72 0.52 -24.11
C GLY A 121 -0.56 1.73 -23.18
N LEU A 122 -1.01 1.63 -21.92
CA LEU A 122 -0.89 2.67 -20.91
C LEU A 122 0.39 2.46 -20.08
N GLY A 123 1.49 3.09 -20.51
CA GLY A 123 2.76 3.03 -19.81
C GLY A 123 3.59 1.77 -20.11
N ARG A 124 4.52 1.44 -19.21
CA ARG A 124 5.47 0.34 -19.38
C ARG A 124 5.53 -0.50 -18.10
N ALA A 125 5.21 -1.79 -18.21
CA ALA A 125 5.41 -2.76 -17.15
C ALA A 125 5.91 -4.08 -17.76
N LEU A 126 7.18 -4.42 -17.54
CA LEU A 126 7.72 -5.71 -17.97
C LEU A 126 7.28 -6.81 -16.99
N PRO A 127 6.82 -7.98 -17.45
CA PRO A 127 6.38 -9.05 -16.55
C PRO A 127 7.44 -9.45 -15.50
N GLY A 128 8.72 -9.49 -15.90
CA GLY A 128 9.82 -9.76 -14.98
C GLY A 128 10.00 -8.69 -13.90
N GLU A 129 9.81 -7.42 -14.24
CA GLU A 129 9.86 -6.31 -13.27
C GLU A 129 8.69 -6.36 -12.30
N LEU A 130 7.50 -6.73 -12.76
CA LEU A 130 6.32 -6.91 -11.90
C LEU A 130 6.54 -8.02 -10.87
N VAL A 131 7.03 -9.19 -11.31
CA VAL A 131 7.34 -10.31 -10.41
C VAL A 131 8.44 -9.92 -9.42
N TRP A 132 9.51 -9.27 -9.87
CA TRP A 132 10.59 -8.84 -8.97
C TRP A 132 10.12 -7.77 -7.98
N SER A 133 9.27 -6.84 -8.41
CA SER A 133 8.65 -5.84 -7.53
C SER A 133 7.76 -6.49 -6.49
N TRP A 134 6.98 -7.52 -6.87
CA TRP A 134 6.18 -8.29 -5.92
C TRP A 134 7.06 -8.99 -4.87
N VAL A 135 8.12 -9.68 -5.31
CA VAL A 135 9.07 -10.37 -4.42
C VAL A 135 9.73 -9.37 -3.46
N VAL A 136 10.29 -8.27 -3.97
CA VAL A 136 10.96 -7.26 -3.15
C VAL A 136 9.98 -6.60 -2.17
N THR A 137 8.74 -6.32 -2.61
CA THR A 137 7.68 -5.80 -1.72
C THR A 137 7.40 -6.78 -0.58
N MET A 138 7.30 -8.08 -0.87
CA MET A 138 7.04 -9.08 0.16
C MET A 138 8.23 -9.29 1.10
N LEU A 139 9.45 -9.22 0.60
CA LEU A 139 10.65 -9.23 1.44
C LEU A 139 10.65 -8.05 2.42
N VAL A 140 10.32 -6.85 1.94
CA VAL A 140 10.19 -5.66 2.79
C VAL A 140 9.01 -5.81 3.75
N ALA A 141 7.88 -6.38 3.31
CA ALA A 141 6.69 -6.57 4.13
C ALA A 141 6.93 -7.42 5.38
N VAL A 142 7.85 -8.39 5.33
CA VAL A 142 8.20 -9.22 6.50
C VAL A 142 8.59 -8.34 7.70
N LEU A 143 9.32 -7.26 7.46
CA LEU A 143 9.78 -6.34 8.51
C LEU A 143 8.89 -5.09 8.64
N ALA A 144 8.53 -4.47 7.53
CA ALA A 144 7.81 -3.19 7.54
C ALA A 144 6.36 -3.35 8.03
N LEU A 145 5.67 -4.43 7.65
CA LEU A 145 4.27 -4.63 8.03
C LEU A 145 4.06 -4.73 9.54
N PRO A 146 4.81 -5.55 10.32
CA PRO A 146 4.63 -5.58 11.77
C PRO A 146 4.99 -4.24 12.43
N VAL A 147 5.99 -3.51 11.92
CA VAL A 147 6.36 -2.19 12.44
C VAL A 147 5.23 -1.18 12.22
N LEU A 148 4.70 -1.09 11.00
CA LEU A 148 3.58 -0.20 10.65
C LEU A 148 2.32 -0.55 11.45
N MET A 149 2.02 -1.85 11.59
CA MET A 149 0.88 -2.30 12.41
C MET A 149 1.07 -1.97 13.90
N SER A 150 2.30 -2.03 14.40
CA SER A 150 2.61 -1.68 15.80
C SER A 150 2.44 -0.18 16.04
N LEU A 151 2.89 0.65 15.09
CA LEU A 151 2.69 2.09 15.10
C LEU A 151 1.19 2.45 15.07
N GLU A 152 0.42 1.82 14.19
CA GLU A 152 -1.03 2.00 14.12
C GLU A 152 -1.73 1.63 15.44
N ARG A 153 -1.41 0.48 16.03
CA ARG A 153 -1.95 0.09 17.34
C ARG A 153 -1.60 1.09 18.44
N TRP A 154 -0.36 1.61 18.43
CA TRP A 154 0.10 2.59 19.40
C TRP A 154 -0.64 3.92 19.26
N MET A 155 -0.89 4.39 18.04
CA MET A 155 -1.71 5.58 17.78
C MET A 155 -3.14 5.39 18.30
N THR A 156 -3.73 4.21 18.07
CA THR A 156 -5.06 3.87 18.58
C THR A 156 -5.10 3.81 20.10
N ALA A 157 -4.10 3.22 20.74
CA ALA A 157 -3.98 3.17 22.21
C ALA A 157 -3.87 4.57 22.83
N ARG A 158 -3.30 5.55 22.10
CA ARG A 158 -3.21 6.96 22.51
C ARG A 158 -4.43 7.80 22.15
N GLY A 159 -5.44 7.23 21.48
CA GLY A 159 -6.64 7.95 21.04
C GLY A 159 -6.40 8.92 19.87
N TRP A 160 -5.35 8.69 19.08
CA TRP A 160 -4.97 9.54 17.93
C TRP A 160 -5.60 9.07 16.62
N ALA A 161 -6.06 7.82 16.57
CA ALA A 161 -6.55 7.13 15.38
C ALA A 161 -8.04 7.31 15.10
#